data_AF-A0A0K2GII5-F1
#
_entry.id   AF-A0A0K2GII5-F1
#
_cell.length_a   1.000
_cell.length_b   1.000
_cell.length_c   1.000
_cell.angle_alpha   90.00
_cell.angle_beta   90.00
_cell.angle_gamma   90.00
#
_symmetry.space_group_name_H-M   'P 1'
#
loop_
_entity.id
_entity.type
_entity.pdbx_description
1 polymer ?
#
loop_
_entity_poly.entity_id
_entity_poly.type
_entity_poly.pdbx_seq_one_letter_code
_entity_poly.pdbx_strand_id
1 'polypeptide(L)'
;MSAKTAFRMGILSMVTAAGLFAASNGFAADAHTTAKFEGVKANSGTAMHGRSGNNDTLTWSDDFKIPDTPAPHWQVVDTKGNVFLLQRLKIKGDKENRTITLPPYVHDVAKVQIYCAWAEALLGEAAFAKPIMTASGEHANGMKADSGMKHDSMAMGR
;
A
#
# COMPACT_ATOMS: atom_id res chain seq x y z
N MET A 1 54.09 -50.30 -4.95
CA MET A 1 54.56 -49.14 -4.16
C MET A 1 54.61 -47.91 -5.06
N SER A 2 53.81 -46.89 -4.72
CA SER A 2 53.84 -45.48 -5.14
C SER A 2 54.32 -45.12 -6.57
N ALA A 3 53.37 -44.79 -7.46
CA ALA A 3 53.65 -44.06 -8.69
C ALA A 3 53.69 -42.54 -8.40
N LYS A 4 54.80 -41.91 -8.78
CA LYS A 4 55.07 -40.47 -8.67
C LYS A 4 54.49 -39.71 -9.87
N THR A 5 54.02 -38.52 -9.56
CA THR A 5 53.43 -37.48 -10.40
C THR A 5 54.32 -37.03 -11.57
N ALA A 6 53.72 -36.72 -12.72
CA ALA A 6 54.31 -35.86 -13.75
C ALA A 6 53.22 -35.08 -14.50
N PHE A 7 53.61 -33.90 -14.98
CA PHE A 7 52.83 -32.67 -15.14
C PHE A 7 52.79 -32.23 -16.63
N ARG A 8 51.86 -31.29 -16.95
CA ARG A 8 51.72 -30.47 -18.19
C ARG A 8 50.85 -31.11 -19.28
N MET A 9 49.95 -30.43 -20.02
CA MET A 9 49.88 -29.02 -20.44
C MET A 9 48.54 -28.77 -21.19
N GLY A 10 47.91 -27.60 -20.99
CA GLY A 10 46.91 -26.97 -21.89
C GLY A 10 45.56 -27.68 -22.07
N ILE A 11 44.39 -27.04 -22.17
CA ILE A 11 43.99 -25.99 -23.12
C ILE A 11 42.76 -25.25 -22.56
N LEU A 12 42.72 -23.96 -22.86
CA LEU A 12 41.68 -22.95 -22.75
C LEU A 12 40.25 -23.41 -23.17
N SER A 13 39.23 -23.14 -22.33
CA SER A 13 37.81 -23.00 -22.72
C SER A 13 37.06 -22.23 -21.60
N MET A 14 36.91 -20.91 -21.74
CA MET A 14 35.72 -20.21 -22.25
C MET A 14 34.48 -20.44 -21.35
N VAL A 15 34.31 -19.63 -20.30
CA VAL A 15 33.47 -18.41 -20.25
C VAL A 15 31.96 -18.72 -20.27
N THR A 16 31.36 -18.44 -19.11
CA THR A 16 29.96 -18.06 -18.82
C THR A 16 28.82 -19.02 -19.17
N ALA A 17 28.43 -19.85 -18.19
CA ALA A 17 27.01 -20.12 -17.99
C ALA A 17 26.42 -18.94 -17.20
N ALA A 18 25.76 -18.03 -17.93
CA ALA A 18 25.03 -16.92 -17.37
C ALA A 18 24.02 -17.44 -16.32
N GLY A 19 24.14 -16.94 -15.09
CA GLY A 19 23.14 -17.14 -14.07
C GLY A 19 21.82 -16.56 -14.56
N LEU A 20 20.86 -17.44 -14.90
CA LEU A 20 19.45 -17.08 -14.88
C LEU A 20 19.02 -17.01 -13.41
N PHE A 21 19.52 -16.01 -12.69
CA PHE A 21 18.69 -15.42 -11.65
C PHE A 21 17.57 -14.75 -12.41
N ALA A 22 16.41 -15.43 -12.44
CA ALA A 22 15.16 -14.78 -12.77
C ALA A 22 15.16 -13.45 -12.02
N ALA A 23 15.10 -12.35 -12.76
CA ALA A 23 14.81 -11.07 -12.19
C ALA A 23 13.53 -11.28 -11.37
N SER A 24 13.66 -11.30 -10.05
CA SER A 24 12.54 -10.92 -9.21
C SER A 24 12.16 -9.56 -9.76
N ASN A 25 10.99 -9.47 -10.38
CA ASN A 25 10.40 -8.19 -10.70
C ASN A 25 10.39 -7.45 -9.37
N GLY A 26 11.38 -6.57 -9.20
CA GLY A 26 11.44 -5.69 -8.06
C GLY A 26 10.14 -4.93 -8.09
N PHE A 27 9.23 -5.26 -7.18
CA PHE A 27 8.26 -4.29 -6.74
C PHE A 27 9.10 -3.07 -6.39
N ALA A 28 8.94 -1.98 -7.13
CA ALA A 28 9.54 -0.71 -6.75
C ALA A 28 9.15 -0.50 -5.28
N ALA A 29 10.14 -0.62 -4.40
CA ALA A 29 9.94 -0.65 -2.95
C ALA A 29 9.62 0.74 -2.37
N ASP A 30 9.17 1.69 -3.21
CA ASP A 30 9.11 3.09 -2.83
C ASP A 30 7.97 3.80 -3.58
N ALA A 31 6.82 3.95 -2.90
CA ALA A 31 5.88 5.08 -3.02
C ALA A 31 4.63 4.90 -2.14
N HIS A 32 4.22 3.66 -1.84
CA HIS A 32 2.91 3.34 -1.27
C HIS A 32 2.99 2.73 0.13
N THR A 33 4.04 3.01 0.90
CA THR A 33 4.15 2.62 2.31
C THR A 33 4.20 3.87 3.17
N THR A 34 3.53 3.86 4.31
CA THR A 34 3.57 4.96 5.26
C THR A 34 4.91 4.99 6.00
N ALA A 35 5.19 6.12 6.66
CA ALA A 35 6.11 6.12 7.80
C ALA A 35 5.63 5.13 8.89
N LYS A 36 6.47 4.93 9.91
CA LYS A 36 6.08 4.14 11.07
C LYS A 36 4.88 4.78 11.78
N PHE A 37 3.99 3.97 12.36
CA PHE A 37 2.97 4.50 13.26
C PHE A 37 3.60 5.20 14.45
N GLU A 38 3.06 6.37 14.79
CA GLU A 38 3.42 7.16 15.96
C GLU A 38 2.17 7.46 16.79
N GLY A 39 2.23 7.19 18.10
CA GLY A 39 1.10 7.35 19.00
C GLY A 39 1.34 6.78 20.38
N VAL A 40 0.41 7.06 21.30
CA VAL A 40 0.49 6.60 22.70
C VAL A 40 0.23 5.10 22.85
N LYS A 41 -0.45 4.48 21.88
CA LYS A 41 -0.90 3.08 21.95
C LYS A 41 -0.59 2.29 20.68
N ALA A 42 -0.58 2.92 19.50
CA ALA A 42 -0.11 2.34 18.24
C ALA A 42 1.17 3.07 17.79
N ASN A 43 2.33 2.40 17.90
CA ASN A 43 3.65 3.02 17.69
C ASN A 43 4.69 2.07 17.07
N SER A 44 4.22 1.11 16.27
CA SER A 44 4.99 0.03 15.65
C SER A 44 4.47 -0.24 14.25
N GLY A 45 5.30 -0.79 13.36
CA GLY A 45 4.90 -1.12 12.00
C GLY A 45 4.53 0.07 11.12
N THR A 46 4.13 -0.25 9.90
CA THR A 46 3.73 0.66 8.83
C THR A 46 2.43 0.17 8.19
N ALA A 47 1.79 0.99 7.36
CA ALA A 47 0.73 0.57 6.45
C ALA A 47 1.25 0.61 5.00
N MET A 48 0.91 -0.40 4.22
CA MET A 48 1.22 -0.50 2.81
C MET A 48 -0.08 -0.46 2.01
N HIS A 49 -0.08 0.33 0.96
CA HIS A 49 -1.15 0.38 -0.02
C HIS A 49 -0.86 -0.60 -1.17
N GLY A 50 -1.86 -1.40 -1.52
CA GLY A 50 -1.85 -2.32 -2.65
C GLY A 50 -3.04 -2.05 -3.58
N ARG A 51 -2.91 -2.42 -4.85
CA ARG A 51 -3.99 -2.30 -5.84
C ARG A 51 -4.23 -3.64 -6.52
N SER A 52 -5.50 -4.06 -6.55
CA SER A 52 -5.94 -5.27 -7.23
C SER A 52 -7.17 -4.97 -8.08
N GLY A 53 -6.95 -4.72 -9.38
CA GLY A 53 -7.97 -4.20 -10.28
C GLY A 53 -8.43 -2.80 -9.85
N ASN A 54 -9.74 -2.62 -9.67
CA ASN A 54 -10.33 -1.35 -9.23
C ASN A 54 -10.45 -1.22 -7.70
N ASN A 55 -9.84 -2.14 -6.95
CA ASN A 55 -9.87 -2.13 -5.49
C ASN A 55 -8.50 -1.76 -4.96
N ASP A 56 -8.49 -0.76 -4.07
CA ASP A 56 -7.32 -0.36 -3.29
C ASP A 56 -7.40 -1.00 -1.91
N THR A 57 -6.28 -1.52 -1.42
CA THR A 57 -6.19 -2.16 -0.11
C THR A 57 -5.13 -1.50 0.75
N LEU A 58 -5.35 -1.49 2.07
CA LEU A 58 -4.34 -1.16 3.06
C LEU A 58 -4.02 -2.39 3.90
N THR A 59 -2.73 -2.63 4.11
CA THR A 59 -2.22 -3.77 4.87
C THR A 59 -1.18 -3.28 5.87
N TRP A 60 -1.28 -3.65 7.15
CA TRP A 60 -0.18 -3.36 8.08
C TRP A 60 0.96 -4.36 7.94
N SER A 61 2.17 -3.91 8.24
CA SER A 61 3.36 -4.75 8.34
C SER A 61 3.28 -5.76 9.47
N ASP A 62 4.08 -6.82 9.39
CA ASP A 62 4.04 -7.92 10.37
C ASP A 62 4.49 -7.53 11.78
N ASP A 63 5.27 -6.46 11.92
CA ASP A 63 5.72 -5.90 13.20
C ASP A 63 4.71 -4.94 13.84
N PHE A 64 3.57 -4.66 13.19
CA PHE A 64 2.49 -3.87 13.77
C PHE A 64 1.83 -4.60 14.95
N LYS A 65 1.80 -3.94 16.11
CA LYS A 65 1.14 -4.43 17.32
C LYS A 65 -0.22 -3.78 17.47
N ILE A 66 -1.28 -4.59 17.43
CA ILE A 66 -2.64 -4.11 17.70
C ILE A 66 -2.73 -3.61 19.15
N PRO A 67 -3.15 -2.34 19.36
CA PRO A 67 -3.34 -1.81 20.70
C PRO A 67 -4.34 -2.63 21.51
N ASP A 68 -4.03 -2.89 22.77
CA ASP A 68 -4.97 -3.50 23.71
C ASP A 68 -6.03 -2.48 24.16
N THR A 69 -7.07 -2.35 23.34
CA THR A 69 -8.22 -1.48 23.58
C THR A 69 -9.52 -2.19 23.17
N PRO A 70 -10.70 -1.79 23.69
CA PRO A 70 -11.94 -2.54 23.46
C PRO A 70 -12.44 -2.51 22.01
N ALA A 71 -12.15 -1.43 21.28
CA ALA A 71 -12.69 -1.19 19.95
C ALA A 71 -11.71 -0.46 19.02
N PRO A 72 -10.50 -0.98 18.78
CA PRO A 72 -9.56 -0.40 17.83
C PRO A 72 -10.06 -0.62 16.40
N HIS A 73 -10.06 0.43 15.58
CA HIS A 73 -10.48 0.43 14.18
C HIS A 73 -9.41 1.03 13.28
N TRP A 74 -9.42 0.57 12.04
CA TRP A 74 -8.82 1.31 10.94
C TRP A 74 -9.53 2.64 10.78
N GLN A 75 -8.76 3.68 10.52
CA GLN A 75 -9.26 4.97 10.12
C GLN A 75 -8.32 5.53 9.06
N VAL A 76 -8.87 6.23 8.07
CA VAL A 76 -8.07 6.92 7.05
C VAL A 76 -8.47 8.38 6.98
N VAL A 77 -7.51 9.23 6.64
CA VAL A 77 -7.70 10.66 6.47
C VAL A 77 -7.31 11.03 5.05
N ASP A 78 -8.21 11.69 4.33
CA ASP A 78 -7.92 12.19 2.99
C ASP A 78 -7.16 13.53 3.04
N THR A 79 -6.75 14.03 1.87
CA THR A 79 -6.05 15.33 1.73
C THR A 79 -6.90 16.53 2.12
N LYS A 80 -8.21 16.38 2.24
CA LYS A 80 -9.14 17.43 2.69
C LYS A 80 -9.37 17.39 4.21
N GLY A 81 -8.79 16.41 4.90
CA GLY A 81 -8.98 16.19 6.33
C GLY A 81 -10.27 15.45 6.68
N ASN A 82 -10.98 14.88 5.71
CA ASN A 82 -12.12 14.01 6.00
C ASN A 82 -11.61 12.72 6.61
N VAL A 83 -12.32 12.27 7.65
CA VAL A 83 -11.95 11.10 8.43
C VAL A 83 -12.96 9.99 8.16
N PHE A 84 -12.46 8.82 7.76
CA PHE A 84 -13.28 7.66 7.46
C PHE A 84 -12.96 6.55 8.44
N LEU A 85 -13.92 6.23 9.32
CA LEU A 85 -13.84 5.07 10.21
C LEU A 85 -14.14 3.80 9.42
N LEU A 86 -13.23 2.84 9.44
CA LEU A 86 -13.30 1.61 8.68
C LEU A 86 -13.40 0.39 9.62
N GLN A 87 -12.89 -0.77 9.21
CA GLN A 87 -13.11 -2.03 9.92
C GLN A 87 -12.38 -2.07 11.27
N ARG A 88 -12.95 -2.81 12.23
CA ARG A 88 -12.30 -3.11 13.51
C ARG A 88 -11.03 -3.94 13.29
N LEU A 89 -10.00 -3.70 14.09
CA LEU A 89 -8.72 -4.42 14.06
C LEU A 89 -8.89 -5.90 14.40
N LYS A 90 -9.51 -6.16 15.55
CA LYS A 90 -9.83 -7.51 16.02
C LYS A 90 -11.26 -7.87 15.65
N ILE A 91 -11.47 -9.08 15.13
CA ILE A 91 -12.79 -9.66 14.87
C ILE A 91 -12.98 -10.94 15.69
N LYS A 92 -14.18 -11.53 15.65
CA LYS A 92 -14.51 -12.71 16.44
C LYS A 92 -13.56 -13.89 16.14
N GLY A 93 -13.23 -14.65 17.18
CA GLY A 93 -12.41 -15.86 17.08
C GLY A 93 -10.94 -15.58 16.83
N ASP A 94 -10.38 -14.56 17.51
CA ASP A 94 -8.96 -14.17 17.48
C ASP A 94 -8.40 -13.85 16.08
N LYS A 95 -9.28 -13.53 15.14
CA LYS A 95 -8.90 -13.11 13.79
C LYS A 95 -8.69 -11.60 13.73
N GLU A 96 -7.87 -11.17 12.78
CA GLU A 96 -7.48 -9.77 12.59
C GLU A 96 -7.83 -9.31 11.18
N ASN A 97 -8.35 -8.10 11.05
CA ASN A 97 -8.44 -7.41 9.75
C ASN A 97 -7.11 -6.73 9.44
N ARG A 98 -6.07 -7.53 9.20
CA ARG A 98 -4.74 -7.01 8.83
C ARG A 98 -4.71 -6.28 7.50
N THR A 99 -5.60 -6.68 6.60
CA THR A 99 -5.83 -6.05 5.29
C THR A 99 -7.26 -5.59 5.20
N ILE A 100 -7.47 -4.38 4.70
CA ILE A 100 -8.78 -3.83 4.40
C ILE A 100 -8.84 -3.32 2.97
N THR A 101 -10.03 -3.40 2.37
CA THR A 101 -10.31 -2.74 1.09
C THR A 101 -10.86 -1.35 1.36
N LEU A 102 -10.31 -0.34 0.69
CA LEU A 102 -10.79 1.02 0.75
C LEU A 102 -12.17 1.13 0.09
N PRO A 103 -13.17 1.71 0.77
CA PRO A 103 -14.47 1.95 0.17
C PRO A 103 -14.38 2.91 -1.03
N PRO A 104 -15.27 2.81 -2.02
CA PRO A 104 -15.21 3.62 -3.24
C PRO A 104 -15.44 5.12 -2.99
N TYR A 105 -15.99 5.53 -1.84
CA TYR A 105 -16.12 6.95 -1.49
C TYR A 105 -14.83 7.57 -0.93
N VAL A 106 -13.79 6.77 -0.68
CA VAL A 106 -12.46 7.26 -0.29
C VAL A 106 -11.66 7.49 -1.57
N HIS A 107 -11.51 8.76 -1.97
CA HIS A 107 -10.89 9.12 -3.25
C HIS A 107 -9.37 9.26 -3.16
N ASP A 108 -8.86 9.59 -1.99
CA ASP A 108 -7.45 9.70 -1.72
C ASP A 108 -7.16 9.46 -0.23
N VAL A 109 -5.91 9.14 0.09
CA VAL A 109 -5.48 8.85 1.46
C VAL A 109 -4.15 9.57 1.74
N ALA A 110 -4.18 10.51 2.67
CA ALA A 110 -2.99 11.19 3.17
C ALA A 110 -2.38 10.45 4.37
N LYS A 111 -3.23 9.97 5.28
CA LYS A 111 -2.80 9.32 6.53
C LYS A 111 -3.65 8.11 6.88
N VAL A 112 -3.04 7.16 7.56
CA VAL A 112 -3.69 6.01 8.20
C VAL A 112 -3.64 6.22 9.71
N GLN A 113 -4.74 5.95 10.38
CA GLN A 113 -4.92 6.14 11.81
C GLN A 113 -5.46 4.87 12.44
N ILE A 114 -5.09 4.65 13.71
CA ILE A 114 -5.66 3.63 14.57
C ILE A 114 -6.53 4.35 15.60
N TYR A 115 -7.83 4.10 15.55
CA TYR A 115 -8.80 4.82 16.37
C TYR A 115 -9.55 3.87 17.30
N CYS A 116 -9.70 4.24 18.57
CA CYS A 116 -10.57 3.51 19.48
C CYS A 116 -11.98 4.10 19.42
N ALA A 117 -12.93 3.37 18.84
CA ALA A 117 -14.32 3.83 18.74
C ALA A 117 -15.05 3.84 20.10
N TRP A 118 -14.59 3.06 21.08
CA TRP A 118 -15.18 3.04 22.43
C TRP A 118 -14.72 4.22 23.29
N ALA A 119 -13.44 4.59 23.19
CA ALA A 119 -12.86 5.71 23.94
C ALA A 119 -12.85 7.03 23.15
N GLU A 120 -13.35 7.00 21.91
CA GLU A 120 -13.29 8.09 20.95
C GLU A 120 -11.90 8.75 20.83
N ALA A 121 -10.86 7.90 20.77
CA ALA A 121 -9.48 8.35 20.92
C ALA A 121 -8.57 7.88 19.78
N LEU A 122 -7.71 8.78 19.29
CA LEU A 122 -6.62 8.47 18.37
C LEU A 122 -5.51 7.73 19.13
N LEU A 123 -5.21 6.50 18.70
CA LEU A 123 -4.22 5.63 19.34
C LEU A 123 -2.83 5.76 18.69
N GLY A 124 -2.80 6.12 17.41
CA GLY A 124 -1.61 6.46 16.65
C GLY A 124 -1.92 6.69 15.16
N GLU A 125 -0.99 7.32 14.46
CA GLU A 125 -1.13 7.65 13.04
C GLU A 125 0.17 7.45 12.26
N ALA A 126 0.04 7.25 10.95
CA ALA A 126 1.13 7.10 10.02
C ALA A 126 0.77 7.81 8.71
N ALA A 127 1.69 8.64 8.19
CA ALA A 127 1.48 9.36 6.94
C ALA A 127 2.21 8.68 5.78
N PHE A 128 1.64 8.74 4.58
CA PHE A 128 2.39 8.44 3.36
C PHE A 128 3.32 9.61 3.03
N ALA A 129 4.45 9.32 2.37
CA ALA A 129 5.35 10.37 1.88
C ALA A 129 4.65 11.32 0.90
N LYS A 130 3.69 10.79 0.13
CA LYS A 130 2.75 11.52 -0.72
C LYS A 130 1.37 10.90 -0.59
N PRO A 131 0.28 11.69 -0.64
CA PRO A 131 -1.06 11.13 -0.63
C PRO A 131 -1.28 10.13 -1.76
N ILE A 132 -1.99 9.06 -1.46
CA ILE A 132 -2.36 8.02 -2.41
C ILE A 132 -3.66 8.40 -3.08
N MET A 133 -3.68 8.48 -4.41
CA MET A 133 -4.94 8.56 -5.16
C MET A 133 -5.51 7.16 -5.32
N THR A 134 -6.76 6.94 -4.92
CA THR A 134 -7.43 5.64 -5.11
C THR A 134 -7.94 5.51 -6.54
N ALA A 135 -8.17 4.29 -7.01
CA ALA A 135 -8.78 4.02 -8.30
C ALA A 135 -10.14 4.74 -8.43
N SER A 136 -10.93 4.78 -7.34
CA SER A 136 -12.18 5.52 -7.31
C SER A 136 -11.98 7.04 -7.46
N GLY A 137 -10.93 7.59 -6.83
CA GLY A 137 -10.55 8.99 -7.01
C GLY A 137 -10.15 9.30 -8.46
N GLU A 138 -9.36 8.44 -9.09
CA GLU A 138 -8.95 8.56 -10.50
C GLU A 138 -10.18 8.64 -11.42
N HIS A 139 -11.14 7.73 -11.23
CA HIS A 139 -12.40 7.72 -11.98
C HIS A 139 -13.23 8.99 -11.77
N ALA A 140 -13.38 9.45 -10.53
CA ALA A 140 -14.14 10.66 -10.22
C ALA A 140 -13.53 11.92 -10.86
N ASN A 141 -12.20 11.99 -10.95
CA ASN A 141 -11.51 13.11 -11.56
C ASN A 141 -11.58 13.08 -13.10
N GLY A 142 -11.49 11.89 -13.70
CA GLY A 142 -11.66 11.71 -15.15
C GLY A 142 -13.05 12.09 -15.66
N MET A 143 -14.12 11.79 -14.90
CA MET A 143 -15.49 12.17 -15.26
C MET A 143 -15.72 13.70 -15.27
N LYS A 144 -14.99 14.44 -14.44
CA LYS A 144 -15.07 15.92 -14.42
C LYS A 144 -14.44 16.57 -15.65
N ALA A 145 -13.41 15.95 -16.24
CA ALA A 145 -12.75 16.48 -17.43
C ALA A 145 -13.63 16.37 -18.69
N ASP A 146 -14.37 15.27 -18.85
CA ASP A 146 -15.24 15.03 -20.02
C ASP A 146 -16.55 15.86 -19.99
N SER A 147 -17.08 16.15 -18.80
CA SER A 147 -18.30 16.98 -18.67
C SER A 147 -18.09 18.47 -19.03
N GLY A 148 -16.84 18.92 -19.19
CA GLY A 148 -16.51 20.29 -19.62
C GLY A 148 -16.52 20.52 -21.14
N MET A 149 -16.75 19.48 -21.95
CA MET A 149 -16.58 19.53 -23.42
C MET A 149 -17.88 19.53 -24.23
N LYS A 150 -19.03 19.83 -23.62
CA LYS A 150 -20.29 19.98 -24.33
C LYS A 150 -20.89 21.34 -24.02
N HIS A 151 -20.77 22.31 -24.93
CA HIS A 151 -21.85 23.26 -25.26
C HIS A 151 -21.57 24.28 -26.38
N ASP A 152 -20.45 24.21 -27.12
CA ASP A 152 -20.19 25.13 -28.24
C ASP A 152 -20.14 24.42 -29.60
N SER A 153 -21.29 24.00 -30.14
CA SER A 153 -21.49 23.81 -31.60
C SER A 153 -22.90 23.32 -31.92
N MET A 154 -23.92 24.17 -31.79
CA MET A 154 -25.17 24.04 -32.55
C MET A 154 -25.74 25.43 -32.85
N ALA A 155 -25.03 26.18 -33.70
CA ALA A 155 -25.57 27.40 -34.30
C ALA A 155 -24.90 27.65 -35.66
N MET A 156 -25.29 26.89 -36.69
CA MET A 156 -25.32 27.26 -38.11
C MET A 156 -26.18 26.20 -38.82
N GLY A 157 -27.14 26.48 -39.69
CA GLY A 157 -27.58 27.73 -40.29
C GLY A 157 -29.01 27.54 -40.81
N ARG A 158 -29.58 28.66 -41.26
CA ARG A 158 -30.94 28.80 -41.81
C ARG A 158 -31.20 27.92 -43.03
#